data_AF-A0A6G3Z072-F1
#
_entry.id   AF-A0A6G3Z072-F1
#
_cell.length_a   1.000
_cell.length_b   1.000
_cell.length_c   1.000
_cell.angle_alpha   90.00
_cell.angle_beta   90.00
_cell.angle_gamma   90.00
#
_symmetry.space_group_name_H-M   'P 1'
#
loop_
_entity.id
_entity.type
_entity.pdbx_description
1 polymer ?
#
loop_
_entity_poly.entity_id
_entity_poly.type
_entity_poly.pdbx_seq_one_letter_code
_entity_poly.pdbx_strand_id
1 'polypeptide(L)'
;MKRLPIKKFILAAIAIVMLYFYFSNASWLAQTLGSGPVLMAHRGLSQDFDRTGLTNDTCTASRMLPTPHAYLENTIASMQAAFDYGADIVELDVHPTVDNRFAVFHDWTVDCRT
;
A
#
# COMPACT_ATOMS: atom_id res chain seq x y z
N MET A 1 -10.60 57.98 -8.41
CA MET A 1 -10.78 56.60 -7.91
C MET A 1 -9.45 55.86 -7.98
N LYS A 2 -8.82 55.55 -6.84
CA LYS A 2 -7.60 54.72 -6.82
C LYS A 2 -7.98 53.30 -7.25
N ARG A 3 -7.40 52.80 -8.36
CA ARG A 3 -7.62 51.42 -8.81
C ARG A 3 -7.17 50.48 -7.68
N LEU A 4 -8.08 49.63 -7.18
CA LEU A 4 -7.72 48.62 -6.19
C LEU A 4 -6.65 47.69 -6.80
N PRO A 5 -5.58 47.37 -6.07
CA PRO A 5 -4.46 46.62 -6.63
C PRO A 5 -4.82 45.13 -6.77
N ILE A 6 -5.31 44.73 -7.95
CA ILE A 6 -5.67 43.35 -8.33
C ILE A 6 -4.63 42.32 -7.87
N LYS A 7 -3.33 42.66 -7.92
CA LYS A 7 -2.23 41.81 -7.44
C LYS A 7 -2.36 41.42 -5.96
N LYS A 8 -2.86 42.31 -5.08
CA LYS A 8 -3.06 42.00 -3.65
C LYS A 8 -4.18 40.99 -3.44
N PHE A 9 -5.23 41.03 -4.26
CA PHE A 9 -6.33 40.05 -4.20
C PHE A 9 -5.89 38.68 -4.69
N ILE A 10 -5.11 38.62 -5.78
CA ILE A 10 -4.56 37.35 -6.27
C ILE A 10 -3.65 36.72 -5.22
N LEU A 11 -2.75 37.51 -4.60
CA LEU A 11 -1.88 37.03 -3.53
C LEU A 11 -2.68 36.54 -2.31
N ALA A 12 -3.73 37.28 -1.91
CA ALA A 12 -4.61 36.87 -0.83
C ALA A 12 -5.35 35.56 -1.17
N ALA A 13 -5.86 35.41 -2.39
CA ALA A 13 -6.53 34.19 -2.83
C ALA A 13 -5.59 32.97 -2.83
N ILE A 14 -4.36 33.13 -3.34
CA ILE A 14 -3.34 32.07 -3.28
C ILE A 14 -3.03 31.72 -1.83
N ALA A 15 -2.84 32.71 -0.96
CA ALA A 15 -2.58 32.48 0.46
C ALA A 15 -3.74 31.71 1.13
N ILE A 16 -4.99 32.06 0.82
CA ILE A 16 -6.17 31.35 1.34
C ILE A 16 -6.18 29.89 0.88
N VAL A 17 -5.93 29.63 -0.41
CA VAL A 17 -5.88 28.27 -0.95
C VAL A 17 -4.76 27.45 -0.33
N MET A 18 -3.57 28.04 -0.17
CA MET A 18 -2.44 27.40 0.51
C MET A 18 -2.75 27.06 1.97
N LEU A 19 -3.36 28.00 2.70
CA LEU A 19 -3.80 27.79 4.08
C LEU A 19 -4.87 26.70 4.15
N TYR A 20 -5.82 26.68 3.22
CA TYR A 20 -6.84 25.64 3.14
C TYR A 20 -6.20 24.25 2.99
N PHE A 21 -5.31 24.07 2.01
CA PHE A 21 -4.62 22.78 1.82
C PHE A 21 -3.75 22.39 3.01
N TYR A 22 -3.06 23.35 3.62
CA TYR A 22 -2.26 23.10 4.81
C TYR A 22 -3.12 22.62 5.97
N PHE A 23 -4.18 23.37 6.32
CA PHE A 23 -5.06 23.01 7.42
C PHE A 23 -5.90 21.78 7.12
N SER A 24 -6.28 21.49 5.87
CA SER A 24 -7.04 20.28 5.54
C SER A 24 -6.20 19.00 5.49
N ASN A 25 -4.87 19.13 5.44
CA ASN A 25 -3.92 18.01 5.39
C ASN A 25 -2.93 18.03 6.56
N ALA A 26 -3.19 18.82 7.60
CA ALA A 26 -2.27 18.96 8.70
C ALA A 26 -2.17 17.62 9.46
N SER A 27 -0.96 17.10 9.65
CA SER A 27 -0.72 15.79 10.27
C SER A 27 -1.24 15.70 11.71
N TRP A 28 -1.41 16.82 12.41
CA TRP A 28 -2.00 16.86 13.76
C TRP A 28 -3.54 16.70 13.78
N LEU A 29 -4.22 16.74 12.62
CA LEU A 29 -5.63 16.36 12.51
C LEU A 29 -5.82 14.87 12.31
N ALA A 30 -4.75 14.15 11.96
CA ALA A 30 -4.81 12.70 11.84
C ALA A 30 -5.13 12.09 13.21
N GLN A 31 -6.03 11.11 13.21
CA GLN A 31 -6.25 10.29 14.40
C GLN A 31 -4.94 9.59 14.75
N THR A 32 -4.58 9.61 16.03
CA THR A 32 -3.50 8.76 16.52
C THR A 32 -3.95 7.31 16.35
N LEU A 33 -3.18 6.54 15.57
CA LEU A 33 -3.23 5.08 15.71
C LEU A 33 -2.96 4.76 17.19
N GLY A 34 -3.61 3.74 17.73
CA GLY A 34 -3.62 3.43 19.17
C GLY A 34 -2.22 3.40 19.81
N SER A 35 -2.16 3.26 21.13
CA SER A 35 -0.92 3.44 21.91
C SER A 35 0.19 2.40 21.69
N GLY A 36 0.10 1.53 20.68
CA GLY A 36 1.04 0.45 20.40
C GLY A 36 1.41 0.33 18.92
N PRO A 37 2.52 -0.37 18.60
CA PRO A 37 2.86 -0.71 17.22
C PRO A 37 1.77 -1.60 16.61
N VAL A 38 1.53 -1.43 15.31
CA VAL A 38 0.62 -2.27 14.51
C VAL A 38 1.46 -3.14 13.60
N LEU A 39 1.29 -4.46 13.67
CA LEU A 39 1.97 -5.41 12.80
C LEU A 39 1.10 -5.72 11.59
N MET A 40 1.56 -5.29 10.41
CA MET A 40 0.93 -5.61 9.13
C MET A 40 1.71 -6.71 8.40
N ALA A 41 1.04 -7.80 8.06
CA ALA A 41 1.57 -8.86 7.22
C ALA A 41 1.24 -8.58 5.76
N HIS A 42 2.25 -8.16 4.99
CA HIS A 42 2.15 -7.90 3.56
C HIS A 42 1.90 -9.21 2.80
N ARG A 43 0.73 -9.32 2.16
CA ARG A 43 0.24 -10.52 1.44
C ARG A 43 0.12 -11.79 2.28
N GLY A 44 -0.04 -11.65 3.60
CA GLY A 44 0.00 -12.76 4.56
C GLY A 44 1.43 -13.15 4.97
N LEU A 45 1.65 -14.43 5.28
CA LEU A 45 2.98 -14.98 5.54
C LEU A 45 3.68 -15.37 4.22
N SER A 46 4.17 -14.35 3.51
CA SER A 46 4.82 -14.47 2.20
C SER A 46 6.27 -14.98 2.29
N GLN A 47 6.78 -15.57 1.20
CA GLN A 47 8.21 -15.90 1.09
C GLN A 47 9.06 -14.69 0.69
N ASP A 48 10.26 -14.61 1.27
CA ASP A 48 11.27 -13.65 0.82
C ASP A 48 12.03 -14.18 -0.42
N PHE A 49 12.67 -13.27 -1.13
CA PHE A 49 13.39 -13.55 -2.37
C PHE A 49 14.59 -12.61 -2.53
N ASP A 50 15.58 -13.01 -3.31
CA ASP A 50 16.75 -12.18 -3.57
C ASP A 50 16.35 -10.92 -4.38
N ARG A 51 16.72 -9.75 -3.84
CA ARG A 51 16.36 -8.44 -4.38
C ARG A 51 17.43 -7.81 -5.28
N THR A 52 18.55 -8.50 -5.48
CA THR A 52 19.67 -7.98 -6.26
C THR A 52 19.27 -7.77 -7.72
N GLY A 53 19.31 -6.53 -8.22
CA GLY A 53 19.00 -6.26 -9.64
C GLY A 53 17.55 -6.56 -10.05
N LEU A 54 16.59 -6.45 -9.14
CA LEU A 54 15.17 -6.60 -9.49
C LEU A 54 14.75 -5.55 -10.53
N THR A 55 13.97 -6.02 -11.50
CA THR A 55 13.24 -5.20 -12.47
C THR A 55 11.76 -5.55 -12.42
N ASN A 56 10.93 -4.75 -13.10
CA ASN A 56 9.49 -5.02 -13.19
C ASN A 56 9.16 -6.35 -13.90
N ASP A 57 10.09 -6.88 -14.70
CA ASP A 57 9.91 -8.13 -15.46
C ASP A 57 10.50 -9.35 -14.73
N THR A 58 11.07 -9.17 -13.53
CA THR A 58 11.71 -10.27 -12.80
C THR A 58 10.67 -11.14 -12.11
N CYS A 59 10.60 -12.42 -12.48
CA CYS A 59 9.77 -13.37 -11.72
C CYS A 59 10.40 -13.70 -10.35
N THR A 60 9.81 -13.17 -9.28
CA THR A 60 10.30 -13.32 -7.90
C THR A 60 10.24 -14.75 -7.38
N ALA A 61 9.32 -15.59 -7.90
CA ALA A 61 9.24 -17.00 -7.51
C ALA A 61 10.51 -17.80 -7.86
N SER A 62 11.16 -17.45 -8.97
CA SER A 62 12.44 -18.06 -9.39
C SER A 62 13.63 -17.72 -8.49
N ARG A 63 13.45 -16.76 -7.55
CA ARG A 63 14.49 -16.21 -6.68
C ARG A 63 14.15 -16.35 -5.20
N MET A 64 13.19 -17.21 -4.88
CA MET A 64 12.76 -17.44 -3.50
C MET A 64 13.93 -17.93 -2.64
N LEU A 65 14.04 -17.36 -1.46
CA LEU A 65 14.96 -17.84 -0.44
C LEU A 65 14.36 -19.07 0.25
N PRO A 66 15.19 -19.96 0.84
CA PRO A 66 14.69 -21.06 1.65
C PRO A 66 13.78 -20.54 2.78
N THR A 67 12.59 -21.13 2.90
CA THR A 67 11.61 -20.78 3.94
C THR A 67 11.26 -22.01 4.79
N PRO A 68 11.02 -21.86 6.11
CA PRO A 68 10.60 -22.96 6.98
C PRO A 68 9.11 -23.30 6.85
N HIS A 69 8.34 -22.63 5.99
CA HIS A 69 6.90 -22.82 5.85
C HIS A 69 6.46 -23.06 4.40
N ALA A 70 5.27 -23.63 4.25
CA ALA A 70 4.66 -23.90 2.94
C ALA A 70 3.67 -22.80 2.48
N TYR A 71 3.41 -21.78 3.31
CA TYR A 71 2.48 -20.70 2.97
C TYR A 71 2.96 -19.86 1.79
N LEU A 72 2.04 -19.55 0.87
CA LEU A 72 2.24 -18.68 -0.30
C LEU A 72 1.51 -17.35 -0.10
N GLU A 73 2.09 -16.27 -0.62
CA GLU A 73 1.45 -14.95 -0.62
C GLU A 73 0.03 -14.99 -1.21
N ASN A 74 -0.85 -14.10 -0.74
CA ASN A 74 -2.21 -13.94 -1.29
C ASN A 74 -3.11 -15.20 -1.21
N THR A 75 -2.79 -16.17 -0.34
CA THR A 75 -3.62 -17.36 -0.08
C THR A 75 -4.29 -17.31 1.29
N ILE A 76 -5.49 -17.89 1.40
CA ILE A 76 -6.23 -17.95 2.67
C ILE A 76 -5.41 -18.60 3.79
N ALA A 77 -4.68 -19.69 3.49
CA ALA A 77 -3.84 -20.37 4.46
C ALA A 77 -2.71 -19.47 5.00
N SER A 78 -2.10 -18.66 4.13
CA SER A 78 -1.06 -17.70 4.51
C SER A 78 -1.61 -16.53 5.33
N MET A 79 -2.81 -16.05 4.99
CA MET A 79 -3.49 -15.01 5.76
C MET A 79 -3.85 -15.50 7.16
N GLN A 80 -4.38 -16.73 7.28
CA GLN A 80 -4.67 -17.34 8.57
C GLN A 80 -3.39 -17.48 9.41
N ALA A 81 -2.32 -18.01 8.82
CA ALA A 81 -1.05 -18.15 9.50
C ALA A 81 -0.50 -16.80 10.00
N ALA A 82 -0.61 -15.73 9.20
CA ALA A 82 -0.19 -14.40 9.62
C ALA A 82 -0.90 -13.92 10.89
N PHE A 83 -2.23 -14.13 10.98
CA PHE A 83 -2.97 -13.84 12.21
C PHE A 83 -2.55 -14.73 13.37
N ASP A 84 -2.33 -16.03 13.13
CA ASP A 84 -1.88 -16.97 14.16
C ASP A 84 -0.48 -16.59 14.73
N TYR A 85 0.35 -15.91 13.93
CA TYR A 85 1.65 -15.36 14.34
C TYR A 85 1.59 -13.92 14.87
N GLY A 86 0.40 -13.34 15.05
CA GLY A 86 0.20 -12.07 15.74
C GLY A 86 0.16 -10.83 14.85
N ALA A 87 -0.08 -10.98 13.54
CA ALA A 87 -0.39 -9.82 12.70
C ALA A 87 -1.72 -9.18 13.15
N ASP A 88 -1.74 -7.85 13.25
CA ASP A 88 -2.98 -7.08 13.48
C ASP A 88 -3.76 -6.87 12.18
N ILE A 89 -3.03 -6.78 11.07
CA ILE A 89 -3.55 -6.51 9.73
C ILE A 89 -2.88 -7.45 8.74
N VAL A 90 -3.66 -7.95 7.78
CA VAL A 90 -3.14 -8.61 6.59
C VAL A 90 -3.47 -7.75 5.38
N GLU A 91 -2.45 -7.40 4.61
CA GLU A 91 -2.60 -6.77 3.31
C GLU A 91 -2.71 -7.87 2.23
N LEU A 92 -3.42 -7.58 1.14
CA LEU A 92 -3.62 -8.49 0.02
C LEU A 92 -3.84 -7.69 -1.26
N ASP A 93 -3.44 -8.28 -2.39
CA ASP A 93 -3.56 -7.66 -3.71
C ASP A 93 -4.80 -8.18 -4.45
N VAL A 94 -5.61 -7.29 -5.02
CA VAL A 94 -6.84 -7.67 -5.74
C VAL A 94 -6.79 -7.22 -7.20
N HIS A 95 -7.14 -8.13 -8.12
CA HIS A 95 -7.33 -7.86 -9.54
C HIS A 95 -8.72 -8.26 -10.03
N PRO A 96 -9.28 -7.57 -11.04
CA PRO A 96 -10.49 -8.00 -11.73
C PRO A 96 -10.18 -9.12 -12.75
N THR A 97 -11.12 -10.04 -12.92
CA THR A 97 -11.09 -11.08 -13.96
C THR A 97 -11.96 -10.69 -15.17
N VAL A 98 -11.77 -11.38 -16.31
CA VAL A 98 -12.53 -11.13 -17.54
C VAL A 98 -14.04 -11.38 -17.40
N ASP A 99 -14.43 -12.24 -16.46
CA ASP A 99 -15.82 -12.55 -16.11
C ASP A 99 -16.34 -11.70 -14.92
N ASN A 100 -15.68 -10.57 -14.65
CA ASN A 100 -16.08 -9.57 -13.65
C ASN A 100 -16.14 -10.13 -12.21
N ARG A 101 -15.15 -10.96 -11.86
CA ARG A 101 -14.88 -11.42 -10.49
C ARG A 101 -13.63 -10.74 -9.95
N PHE A 102 -13.39 -10.88 -8.65
CA PHE A 102 -12.14 -10.50 -8.03
C PHE A 102 -11.27 -11.73 -7.79
N ALA A 103 -10.00 -11.62 -8.13
CA ALA A 103 -8.96 -12.58 -7.78
C ALA A 103 -7.98 -11.91 -6.82
N VAL A 104 -7.47 -12.68 -5.86
CA VAL A 104 -6.41 -12.22 -4.96
C VAL A 104 -5.08 -12.70 -5.52
N PHE A 105 -4.31 -11.78 -6.09
CA PHE A 105 -3.05 -12.08 -6.77
C PHE A 105 -2.26 -10.79 -6.96
N HIS A 106 -0.93 -10.84 -6.82
CA HIS A 106 -0.12 -9.62 -6.94
C HIS A 106 0.19 -9.27 -8.39
N ASP A 107 0.81 -10.20 -9.12
CA ASP A 107 1.34 -9.93 -10.45
C ASP A 107 0.20 -9.72 -11.47
N TRP A 108 0.49 -9.03 -12.56
CA TRP A 108 -0.48 -8.81 -13.64
C TRP A 108 -0.81 -10.07 -14.43
N THR A 109 0.10 -11.05 -14.46
CA THR A 109 -0.07 -12.34 -15.14
C THR A 109 0.15 -13.48 -14.16
N VAL A 110 -0.40 -14.65 -14.48
CA VAL A 110 -0.33 -15.82 -13.59
C VAL A 110 1.01 -16.57 -13.66
N ASP A 111 1.90 -16.21 -14.57
CA ASP A 111 3.05 -17.06 -14.95
C ASP A 111 4.11 -17.22 -13.85
N CYS A 112 4.15 -16.33 -12.85
CA CYS A 112 5.21 -16.32 -11.86
C CYS A 112 4.85 -17.00 -10.52
N ARG A 113 3.64 -16.77 -9.99
CA ARG A 113 3.26 -17.14 -8.61
C ARG A 113 2.10 -18.14 -8.52
N THR A 114 1.92 -18.97 -9.55
CA THR A 114 0.97 -20.10 -9.57
C THR A 114 1.64 -21.45 -9.63
#